data_AF-A0A7Y4SH08-F1
#
_entry.id   AF-A0A7Y4SH08-F1
#
_cell.length_a   1.000
_cell.length_b   1.000
_cell.length_c   1.000
_cell.angle_alpha   90.00
_cell.angle_beta   90.00
_cell.angle_gamma   90.00
#
_symmetry.space_group_name_H-M   'P 1'
#
loop_
_entity.id
_entity.type
_entity.pdbx_description
1 polymer ?
#
loop_
_entity_poly.entity_id
_entity_poly.type
_entity_poly.pdbx_seq_one_letter_code
_entity_poly.pdbx_strand_id
1 'polypeptide(L)'
;MRSAICTLLMSLCLAAPALADGGHDHHAVPTLMNQTTTTVTMKDNTVTLTFGPIDLPAGHDGDLAASMPKHAFQLPKDMYMVGYKTAVFTKEGTPLPKNYLHHILMLNNSKPSVSCAGEPLFFAGAGLEMTETRFPAGYGVKLAKEDHLMSIVAFYHGAPVTKDVMATFTMYMAPEGTPVKEMDVYQVGVNIVCFSKFAQRGPDQTDEGIEINTGVQVHKAPLKFSMDGCVKFAYPHGHDELLMVGLDNLTTKQTLLRTVPDVALDGTFLEFQPHQVYKDSQGFPVTKADDYEMVMVHHHPLQKQEAQHGMGNYLLYMTPGACPTKAAAPIAKY
;
A
#
# COMPACT_ATOMS: atom_id res chain seq x y z
N MET A 1 -77.79 0.99 36.31
CA MET A 1 -76.93 1.68 35.32
C MET A 1 -75.76 2.28 36.10
N ARG A 2 -74.72 1.49 36.36
CA ARG A 2 -73.40 1.45 35.68
C ARG A 2 -72.58 2.76 35.79
N SER A 3 -71.48 2.62 36.52
CA SER A 3 -70.45 3.57 36.96
C SER A 3 -69.59 4.22 35.87
N ALA A 4 -68.98 5.37 36.19
CA ALA A 4 -67.57 5.79 35.97
C ALA A 4 -67.46 7.31 36.25
N ILE A 5 -66.76 7.80 37.29
CA ILE A 5 -65.32 8.13 37.41
C ILE A 5 -64.78 9.04 36.29
N CYS A 6 -64.32 10.26 36.63
CA CYS A 6 -62.93 10.71 36.43
C CYS A 6 -62.72 12.19 36.78
N THR A 7 -61.95 12.41 37.85
CA THR A 7 -61.31 13.67 38.25
C THR A 7 -60.12 13.93 37.31
N LEU A 8 -60.01 15.13 36.72
CA LEU A 8 -58.83 15.53 35.93
C LEU A 8 -57.98 16.53 36.72
N LEU A 9 -56.78 16.09 37.13
CA LEU A 9 -55.74 16.91 37.74
C LEU A 9 -55.02 17.76 36.67
N MET A 10 -54.81 19.05 36.99
CA MET A 10 -53.79 19.89 36.36
C MET A 10 -52.39 19.35 36.71
N SER A 11 -51.53 19.22 35.70
CA SER A 11 -50.08 19.04 35.86
C SER A 11 -49.37 20.02 34.92
N LEU A 12 -48.75 21.06 35.49
CA LEU A 12 -47.76 21.90 34.81
C LEU A 12 -46.48 21.08 34.60
N CYS A 13 -46.08 20.85 33.35
CA CYS A 13 -44.72 20.43 33.02
C CYS A 13 -43.99 21.61 32.36
N LEU A 14 -42.94 22.08 33.04
CA LEU A 14 -41.93 22.99 32.51
C LEU A 14 -41.18 22.29 31.38
N ALA A 15 -41.23 22.83 30.17
CA ALA A 15 -40.40 22.38 29.05
C ALA A 15 -39.00 23.01 29.18
N ALA A 16 -37.99 22.19 29.46
CA ALA A 16 -36.60 22.54 29.18
C ALA A 16 -36.32 22.27 27.69
N PRO A 17 -35.56 23.13 26.98
CA PRO A 17 -35.10 22.80 25.65
C PRO A 17 -33.99 21.75 25.80
N ALA A 18 -34.31 20.50 25.45
CA ALA A 18 -33.28 19.52 25.17
C ALA A 18 -32.60 19.94 23.86
N LEU A 19 -31.41 20.54 23.97
CA LEU A 19 -30.47 20.61 22.86
C LEU A 19 -30.08 19.17 22.53
N ALA A 20 -30.61 18.65 21.42
CA ALA A 20 -30.12 17.43 20.82
C ALA A 20 -28.74 17.74 20.22
N ASP A 21 -27.69 17.47 20.99
CA ASP A 21 -26.34 17.40 20.46
C ASP A 21 -26.25 16.12 19.62
N GLY A 22 -26.14 16.27 18.31
CA GLY A 22 -26.05 15.19 17.35
C GLY A 22 -24.67 14.54 17.43
N GLY A 23 -24.48 13.67 18.42
CA GLY A 23 -23.31 12.80 18.51
C GLY A 23 -23.38 11.72 17.44
N HIS A 24 -22.38 11.69 16.56
CA HIS A 24 -22.16 10.58 15.63
C HIS A 24 -21.83 9.30 16.41
N ASP A 25 -22.79 8.39 16.50
CA ASP A 25 -22.56 7.03 16.99
C ASP A 25 -21.64 6.30 16.01
N HIS A 26 -20.34 6.33 16.30
CA HIS A 26 -19.42 5.33 15.79
C HIS A 26 -19.80 4.00 16.43
N HIS A 27 -20.36 3.07 15.65
CA HIS A 27 -20.40 1.67 16.03
C HIS A 27 -18.96 1.13 16.11
N ALA A 28 -18.28 1.42 17.22
CA ALA A 28 -17.00 0.82 17.53
C ALA A 28 -17.21 -0.65 17.85
N VAL A 29 -16.88 -1.52 16.89
CA VAL A 29 -16.66 -2.94 17.19
C VAL A 29 -15.53 -2.98 18.24
N PRO A 30 -15.70 -3.67 19.39
CA PRO A 30 -14.68 -3.71 20.42
C PRO A 30 -13.41 -4.36 19.85
N THR A 31 -12.43 -3.54 19.48
CA THR A 31 -11.12 -4.03 19.10
C THR A 31 -10.51 -4.61 20.37
N LEU A 32 -10.25 -5.92 20.40
CA LEU A 32 -9.59 -6.59 21.53
C LEU A 32 -8.16 -6.04 21.65
N MET A 33 -8.00 -4.95 22.40
CA MET A 33 -6.74 -4.22 22.58
C MET A 33 -5.58 -5.06 23.16
N ASN A 34 -5.83 -6.31 23.57
CA ASN A 34 -4.85 -7.17 24.24
C ASN A 34 -4.57 -8.52 23.56
N GLN A 35 -4.99 -8.74 22.30
CA GLN A 35 -4.75 -10.04 21.61
C GLN A 35 -4.06 -9.94 20.25
N THR A 36 -3.91 -8.74 19.68
CA THR A 36 -3.23 -8.55 18.39
C THR A 36 -1.72 -8.60 18.59
N THR A 37 -1.07 -9.63 18.07
CA THR A 37 0.38 -9.80 18.20
C THR A 37 1.02 -9.69 16.82
N THR A 38 2.18 -9.03 16.75
CA THR A 38 3.07 -9.15 15.60
C THR A 38 4.28 -9.98 16.03
N THR A 39 4.56 -11.05 15.29
CA THR A 39 5.73 -11.89 15.53
C THR A 39 6.63 -11.88 14.32
N VAL A 40 7.95 -11.85 14.56
CA VAL A 40 8.96 -11.95 13.51
C VAL A 40 9.67 -13.28 13.67
N THR A 41 9.64 -14.09 12.62
CA THR A 41 10.33 -15.38 12.59
C THR A 41 11.33 -15.39 11.47
N MET A 42 12.44 -16.09 11.70
CA MET A 42 13.45 -16.32 10.69
C MET A 42 13.66 -17.81 10.53
N LYS A 43 13.53 -18.27 9.29
CA LYS A 43 13.75 -19.66 8.92
C LYS A 43 14.41 -19.69 7.56
N ASP A 44 15.50 -20.47 7.46
CA ASP A 44 16.30 -20.58 6.24
C ASP A 44 16.69 -19.19 5.70
N ASN A 45 16.26 -18.86 4.50
CA ASN A 45 16.49 -17.60 3.82
C ASN A 45 15.24 -16.72 3.79
N THR A 46 14.40 -16.82 4.80
CA THR A 46 13.17 -16.03 4.91
C THR A 46 13.04 -15.36 6.26
N VAL A 47 12.51 -14.15 6.24
CA VAL A 47 12.05 -13.42 7.42
C VAL A 47 10.54 -13.22 7.25
N THR A 48 9.75 -13.76 8.16
CA THR A 48 8.29 -13.69 8.10
C THR A 48 7.76 -12.93 9.28
N LEU A 49 7.07 -11.82 9.01
CA LEU A 49 6.24 -11.12 9.96
C LEU A 49 4.84 -11.70 9.90
N THR A 50 4.29 -12.09 11.04
CA THR A 50 2.92 -12.59 11.18
C THR A 50 2.13 -11.63 12.06
N PHE A 51 1.00 -11.16 11.56
CA PHE A 51 0.11 -10.19 12.18
C PHE A 51 -1.20 -10.88 12.57
N GLY A 52 -1.68 -10.62 13.78
CA GLY A 52 -2.96 -11.11 14.27
C GLY A 52 -2.83 -12.09 15.44
N PRO A 53 -3.91 -12.78 15.82
CA PRO A 53 -5.26 -12.67 15.24
C PRO A 53 -5.90 -11.30 15.51
N ILE A 54 -6.80 -10.88 14.62
CA ILE A 54 -7.68 -9.70 14.79
C ILE A 54 -9.08 -10.01 14.24
N ASP A 55 -10.12 -9.46 14.86
CA ASP A 55 -11.48 -9.52 14.33
C ASP A 55 -11.73 -8.33 13.40
N LEU A 56 -12.38 -8.59 12.25
CA LEU A 56 -12.79 -7.56 11.29
C LEU A 56 -14.31 -7.31 11.32
N PRO A 57 -14.78 -6.10 10.98
CA PRO A 57 -13.99 -4.93 10.56
C PRO A 57 -13.22 -4.32 11.74
N ALA A 58 -11.97 -3.94 11.50
CA ALA A 58 -11.13 -3.22 12.44
C ALA A 58 -11.00 -1.78 11.97
N GLY A 59 -11.12 -0.83 12.90
CA GLY A 59 -10.86 0.58 12.61
C GLY A 59 -9.41 0.83 12.19
N HIS A 60 -9.17 1.98 11.61
CA HIS A 60 -7.84 2.51 11.31
C HIS A 60 -7.48 3.59 12.32
N ASP A 61 -6.19 3.68 12.69
CA ASP A 61 -5.68 4.74 13.55
C ASP A 61 -4.44 5.43 12.93
N GLY A 62 -4.34 6.73 13.20
CA GLY A 62 -3.30 7.65 12.73
C GLY A 62 -3.26 7.85 11.22
N ASP A 63 -2.29 8.67 10.79
CA ASP A 63 -2.04 9.07 9.40
C ASP A 63 -1.68 7.91 8.44
N LEU A 64 -1.60 6.69 8.95
CA LEU A 64 -1.04 5.53 8.27
C LEU A 64 -2.02 4.36 8.20
N ALA A 65 -3.30 4.67 8.44
CA ALA A 65 -4.43 3.76 8.45
C ALA A 65 -4.19 2.45 9.23
N ALA A 66 -3.49 2.49 10.37
CA ALA A 66 -3.04 1.25 11.01
C ALA A 66 -4.20 0.54 11.72
N SER A 67 -4.50 -0.72 11.36
CA SER A 67 -5.47 -1.57 12.07
C SER A 67 -4.86 -2.28 13.29
N MET A 68 -3.53 -2.32 13.40
CA MET A 68 -2.80 -2.92 14.51
C MET A 68 -1.67 -1.99 14.96
N PRO A 69 -1.18 -2.13 16.22
CA PRO A 69 -0.02 -1.38 16.68
C PRO A 69 1.18 -1.53 15.73
N LYS A 70 1.83 -0.40 15.44
CA LYS A 70 3.09 -0.38 14.67
C LYS A 70 4.11 -1.28 15.35
N HIS A 71 4.79 -2.13 14.58
CA HIS A 71 5.75 -3.08 15.14
C HIS A 71 7.16 -2.75 14.69
N ALA A 72 8.02 -2.40 15.64
CA ALA A 72 9.44 -2.17 15.40
C ALA A 72 10.22 -3.48 15.55
N PHE A 73 11.17 -3.72 14.65
CA PHE A 73 12.02 -4.90 14.66
C PHE A 73 13.39 -4.61 14.03
N GLN A 74 14.32 -5.54 14.21
CA GLN A 74 15.64 -5.51 13.58
C GLN A 74 16.00 -6.90 13.06
N LEU A 75 16.92 -6.95 12.10
CA LEU A 75 17.48 -8.21 11.63
C LEU A 75 18.71 -8.57 12.47
N PRO A 76 19.00 -9.86 12.69
CA PRO A 76 20.14 -10.28 13.53
C PRO A 76 21.50 -10.07 12.84
N LYS A 77 21.51 -9.84 11.53
CA LYS A 77 22.70 -9.58 10.71
C LYS A 77 22.29 -8.78 9.47
N ASP A 78 23.29 -8.27 8.74
CA ASP A 78 23.08 -7.68 7.42
C ASP A 78 22.49 -8.72 6.46
N MET A 79 21.41 -8.36 5.78
CA MET A 79 20.74 -9.22 4.81
C MET A 79 20.33 -8.42 3.57
N TYR A 80 20.16 -9.13 2.45
CA TYR A 80 19.63 -8.56 1.22
C TYR A 80 18.26 -9.15 0.95
N MET A 81 17.22 -8.32 0.99
CA MET A 81 15.89 -8.72 0.54
C MET A 81 15.91 -8.84 -0.99
N VAL A 82 15.59 -10.02 -1.52
CA VAL A 82 15.55 -10.35 -2.95
C VAL A 82 14.12 -10.50 -3.50
N GLY A 83 13.14 -10.28 -2.63
CA GLY A 83 11.72 -10.27 -2.95
C GLY A 83 10.88 -10.42 -1.69
N TYR A 84 9.56 -10.47 -1.86
CA TYR A 84 8.63 -10.69 -0.76
C TYR A 84 7.29 -11.24 -1.27
N LYS A 85 6.45 -11.70 -0.35
CA LYS A 85 5.04 -12.03 -0.60
C LYS A 85 4.19 -11.74 0.63
N THR A 86 2.89 -11.62 0.41
CA THR A 86 1.91 -11.38 1.46
C THR A 86 0.81 -12.43 1.40
N ALA A 87 0.21 -12.75 2.55
CA ALA A 87 -0.97 -13.61 2.64
C ALA A 87 -1.94 -13.08 3.69
N VAL A 88 -3.24 -13.28 3.48
CA VAL A 88 -4.29 -13.04 4.49
C VAL A 88 -5.10 -14.32 4.63
N PHE A 89 -5.36 -14.72 5.88
CA PHE A 89 -5.96 -16.02 6.21
C PHE A 89 -6.60 -15.96 7.60
N THR A 90 -7.44 -16.93 7.97
CA THR A 90 -7.90 -17.09 9.36
C THR A 90 -6.84 -17.82 10.19
N LYS A 91 -6.87 -17.74 11.52
CA LYS A 91 -5.96 -18.45 12.43
C LYS A 91 -5.87 -19.96 12.19
N GLU A 92 -6.93 -20.57 11.67
CA GLU A 92 -6.99 -21.99 11.29
C GLU A 92 -6.26 -22.29 9.96
N GLY A 93 -5.79 -21.25 9.25
CA GLY A 93 -5.05 -21.35 8.00
C GLY A 93 -5.91 -21.21 6.74
N THR A 94 -7.19 -20.84 6.86
CA THR A 94 -8.08 -20.68 5.70
C THR A 94 -7.72 -19.41 4.93
N PRO A 95 -7.31 -19.46 3.65
CA PRO A 95 -7.02 -18.27 2.87
C PRO A 95 -8.24 -17.35 2.76
N LEU A 96 -8.03 -16.06 2.89
CA LEU A 96 -9.06 -15.04 2.74
C LEU A 96 -8.89 -14.29 1.40
N PRO A 97 -9.98 -13.72 0.86
CA PRO A 97 -9.90 -12.84 -0.31
C PRO A 97 -8.90 -11.70 -0.12
N LYS A 98 -8.20 -11.31 -1.20
CA LYS A 98 -7.14 -10.30 -1.13
C LYS A 98 -7.63 -8.93 -0.68
N ASN A 99 -8.89 -8.60 -0.98
CA ASN A 99 -9.54 -7.36 -0.54
C ASN A 99 -9.79 -7.26 0.97
N TYR A 100 -9.38 -8.26 1.76
CA TYR A 100 -9.28 -8.12 3.22
C TYR A 100 -8.09 -7.26 3.62
N LEU A 101 -7.05 -7.16 2.77
CA LEU A 101 -5.89 -6.34 3.02
C LEU A 101 -6.07 -4.97 2.41
N HIS A 102 -5.92 -3.93 3.21
CA HIS A 102 -5.74 -2.58 2.67
C HIS A 102 -4.26 -2.38 2.35
N HIS A 103 -3.37 -2.53 3.34
CA HIS A 103 -1.92 -2.56 3.11
C HIS A 103 -1.10 -3.20 4.23
N ILE A 104 0.06 -3.73 3.88
CA ILE A 104 1.20 -3.93 4.77
C ILE A 104 2.34 -3.06 4.24
N LEU A 105 2.88 -2.21 5.10
CA LEU A 105 3.99 -1.32 4.79
C LEU A 105 5.22 -1.70 5.61
N MET A 106 6.38 -1.78 4.97
CA MET A 106 7.67 -2.01 5.61
C MET A 106 8.58 -0.81 5.46
N LEU A 107 8.93 -0.20 6.58
CA LEU A 107 9.69 1.03 6.64
C LEU A 107 11.04 0.81 7.31
N ASN A 108 12.06 1.53 6.85
CA ASN A 108 13.38 1.57 7.46
C ASN A 108 13.58 2.97 8.05
N ASN A 109 13.46 3.08 9.37
CA ASN A 109 13.56 4.33 10.10
C ASN A 109 14.99 4.86 10.22
N SER A 110 15.99 4.04 9.86
CA SER A 110 17.39 4.47 9.81
C SER A 110 17.78 5.14 8.49
N LYS A 111 16.92 5.09 7.47
CA LYS A 111 17.20 5.63 6.13
C LYS A 111 16.14 6.67 5.74
N PRO A 112 16.53 7.82 5.17
CA PRO A 112 15.57 8.78 4.65
C PRO A 112 14.92 8.24 3.38
N SER A 113 13.64 8.56 3.20
CA SER A 113 12.94 8.39 1.93
C SER A 113 13.54 9.32 0.88
N VAL A 114 13.80 8.76 -0.29
CA VAL A 114 14.24 9.50 -1.48
C VAL A 114 13.08 10.21 -2.19
N SER A 115 11.84 9.81 -1.88
CA SER A 115 10.60 10.34 -2.45
C SER A 115 9.92 11.40 -1.57
N CYS A 116 9.99 11.23 -0.25
CA CYS A 116 9.35 12.10 0.74
C CYS A 116 10.42 12.61 1.72
N ALA A 117 10.94 13.81 1.46
CA ALA A 117 11.96 14.42 2.32
C ALA A 117 11.48 14.52 3.78
N GLY A 118 12.31 14.05 4.73
CA GLY A 118 12.00 14.04 6.16
C GLY A 118 11.30 12.78 6.67
N GLU A 119 10.97 11.84 5.79
CA GLU A 119 10.29 10.59 6.16
C GLU A 119 11.23 9.38 6.09
N PRO A 120 10.91 8.28 6.80
CA PRO A 120 11.67 7.04 6.69
C PRO A 120 11.47 6.36 5.32
N LEU A 121 12.45 5.56 4.90
CA LEU A 121 12.39 4.84 3.63
C LEU A 121 11.31 3.75 3.67
N PHE A 122 10.31 3.86 2.79
CA PHE A 122 9.38 2.78 2.50
C PHE A 122 10.03 1.77 1.55
N PHE A 123 10.46 0.62 2.06
CA PHE A 123 11.32 -0.31 1.30
C PHE A 123 10.60 -1.50 0.69
N ALA A 124 9.40 -1.85 1.17
CA ALA A 124 8.54 -2.86 0.57
C ALA A 124 7.13 -2.78 1.14
N GLY A 125 6.12 -3.14 0.37
CA GLY A 125 4.76 -3.24 0.87
C GLY A 125 3.86 -3.99 -0.10
N ALA A 126 2.66 -4.29 0.35
CA ALA A 126 1.62 -4.85 -0.47
C ALA A 126 0.25 -4.41 0.06
N GLY A 127 -0.67 -4.05 -0.82
CA GLY A 127 -2.09 -3.95 -0.55
C GLY A 127 -2.85 -5.15 -1.08
N LEU A 128 -4.11 -4.91 -1.44
CA LEU A 128 -5.02 -5.88 -2.04
C LEU A 128 -4.45 -6.57 -3.30
N GLU A 129 -3.41 -6.03 -3.94
CA GLU A 129 -2.79 -6.73 -5.07
C GLU A 129 -2.05 -8.01 -4.67
N MET A 130 -1.41 -8.02 -3.50
CA MET A 130 -0.67 -9.15 -2.91
C MET A 130 0.24 -9.91 -3.90
N THR A 131 0.74 -9.23 -4.93
CA THR A 131 1.53 -9.87 -5.99
C THR A 131 2.87 -10.32 -5.42
N GLU A 132 3.19 -11.60 -5.60
CA GLU A 132 4.48 -12.11 -5.16
C GLU A 132 5.62 -11.45 -5.93
N THR A 133 6.57 -10.87 -5.18
CA THR A 133 7.71 -10.14 -5.71
C THR A 133 8.97 -11.01 -5.70
N ARG A 134 9.67 -11.01 -6.84
CA ARG A 134 11.03 -11.55 -6.99
C ARG A 134 11.85 -10.59 -7.84
N PHE A 135 12.87 -9.98 -7.27
CA PHE A 135 13.76 -9.10 -8.01
C PHE A 135 14.56 -9.87 -9.08
N PRO A 136 15.15 -9.19 -10.08
CA PRO A 136 16.11 -9.80 -10.98
C PRO A 136 17.25 -10.49 -10.21
N ALA A 137 17.73 -11.62 -10.71
CA ALA A 137 18.79 -12.37 -10.04
C ALA A 137 20.04 -11.50 -9.82
N GLY A 138 20.63 -11.60 -8.63
CA GLY A 138 21.79 -10.81 -8.23
C GLY A 138 21.49 -9.38 -7.80
N TYR A 139 20.22 -8.99 -7.64
CA TYR A 139 19.80 -7.69 -7.12
C TYR A 139 18.99 -7.83 -5.84
N GLY A 140 19.13 -6.88 -4.92
CA GLY A 140 18.40 -6.88 -3.66
C GLY A 140 18.50 -5.57 -2.90
N VAL A 141 17.57 -5.38 -1.96
CA VAL A 141 17.57 -4.23 -1.05
C VAL A 141 18.34 -4.60 0.21
N LYS A 142 19.36 -3.80 0.55
CA LYS A 142 20.14 -4.03 1.77
C LYS A 142 19.36 -3.57 3.00
N LEU A 143 19.18 -4.51 3.93
CA LEU A 143 18.66 -4.28 5.28
C LEU A 143 19.80 -4.58 6.26
N ALA A 144 20.38 -3.53 6.85
CA ALA A 144 21.50 -3.66 7.77
C ALA A 144 21.01 -4.15 9.14
N LYS A 145 21.88 -4.85 9.88
CA LYS A 145 21.59 -5.30 11.25
C LYS A 145 21.14 -4.14 12.17
N GLU A 146 21.79 -3.01 12.01
CA GLU A 146 21.57 -1.81 12.83
C GLU A 146 20.40 -0.94 12.30
N ASP A 147 19.73 -1.35 11.22
CA ASP A 147 18.55 -0.65 10.75
C ASP A 147 17.39 -0.82 11.74
N HIS A 148 16.68 0.26 12.02
CA HIS A 148 15.45 0.26 12.81
C HIS A 148 14.27 0.06 11.86
N LEU A 149 13.83 -1.18 11.70
CA LEU A 149 12.74 -1.52 10.79
C LEU A 149 11.38 -1.40 11.50
N MET A 150 10.35 -1.10 10.72
CA MET A 150 8.98 -0.97 11.22
C MET A 150 7.99 -1.56 10.21
N SER A 151 6.99 -2.27 10.72
CA SER A 151 5.86 -2.74 9.94
C SER A 151 4.56 -2.09 10.38
N ILE A 152 3.69 -1.80 9.41
CA ILE A 152 2.35 -1.26 9.60
C ILE A 152 1.38 -2.11 8.80
N VAL A 153 0.26 -2.50 9.39
CA VAL A 153 -0.78 -3.28 8.72
C VAL A 153 -2.13 -2.61 8.86
N ALA A 154 -2.84 -2.54 7.75
CA ALA A 154 -4.21 -2.06 7.61
C ALA A 154 -5.03 -3.16 6.93
N PHE A 155 -6.12 -3.55 7.55
CA PHE A 155 -7.15 -4.38 6.91
C PHE A 155 -8.21 -3.48 6.30
N TYR A 156 -8.89 -3.95 5.26
CA TYR A 156 -9.92 -3.16 4.61
C TYR A 156 -11.09 -2.91 5.56
N HIS A 157 -11.49 -1.64 5.74
CA HIS A 157 -12.54 -1.26 6.68
C HIS A 157 -13.92 -1.81 6.28
N GLY A 158 -14.12 -2.10 4.99
CA GLY A 158 -15.32 -2.73 4.44
C GLY A 158 -15.29 -4.27 4.43
N ALA A 159 -14.27 -4.90 5.04
CA ALA A 159 -14.18 -6.36 5.08
C ALA A 159 -15.40 -6.98 5.80
N PRO A 160 -15.93 -8.13 5.32
CA PRO A 160 -16.97 -8.87 6.01
C PRO A 160 -16.58 -9.23 7.44
N VAL A 161 -17.58 -9.31 8.34
CA VAL A 161 -17.37 -9.72 9.74
C VAL A 161 -16.69 -11.09 9.77
N THR A 162 -15.45 -11.11 10.22
CA THR A 162 -14.59 -12.30 10.19
C THR A 162 -13.74 -12.32 11.45
N LYS A 163 -13.71 -13.46 12.12
CA LYS A 163 -12.93 -13.64 13.34
C LYS A 163 -11.53 -14.14 13.05
N ASP A 164 -10.62 -13.84 13.98
CA ASP A 164 -9.29 -14.44 14.02
C ASP A 164 -8.50 -14.29 12.70
N VAL A 165 -8.64 -13.13 12.04
CA VAL A 165 -7.93 -12.81 10.81
C VAL A 165 -6.44 -12.63 11.11
N MET A 166 -5.62 -13.19 10.23
CA MET A 166 -4.17 -13.17 10.25
C MET A 166 -3.66 -12.63 8.92
N ALA A 167 -2.51 -11.98 8.94
CA ALA A 167 -1.76 -11.66 7.75
C ALA A 167 -0.28 -12.03 7.91
N THR A 168 0.41 -12.27 6.80
CA THR A 168 1.87 -12.43 6.81
C THR A 168 2.52 -11.58 5.76
N PHE A 169 3.71 -11.09 6.07
CA PHE A 169 4.65 -10.53 5.10
C PHE A 169 5.95 -11.32 5.17
N THR A 170 6.25 -12.05 4.10
CA THR A 170 7.44 -12.89 4.02
C THR A 170 8.45 -12.25 3.09
N MET A 171 9.58 -11.83 3.64
CA MET A 171 10.74 -11.36 2.89
C MET A 171 11.62 -12.56 2.52
N TYR A 172 11.98 -12.65 1.24
CA TYR A 172 12.99 -13.57 0.76
C TYR A 172 14.36 -12.89 0.86
N MET A 173 15.30 -13.56 1.49
CA MET A 173 16.65 -13.07 1.70
C MET A 173 17.64 -13.81 0.81
N ALA A 174 18.67 -13.11 0.31
CA ALA A 174 19.76 -13.75 -0.40
C ALA A 174 20.46 -14.78 0.50
N PRO A 175 20.91 -15.93 -0.05
CA PRO A 175 21.83 -16.83 0.66
C PRO A 175 23.10 -16.13 1.07
N GLU A 176 23.61 -16.49 2.24
CA GLU A 176 24.86 -15.92 2.78
C GLU A 176 26.02 -16.15 1.80
N GLY A 177 26.84 -15.13 1.58
CA GLY A 177 27.93 -15.15 0.60
C GLY A 177 27.50 -14.96 -0.86
N THR A 178 26.21 -14.87 -1.17
CA THR A 178 25.74 -14.57 -2.54
C THR A 178 26.08 -13.12 -2.90
N PRO A 179 26.79 -12.86 -4.02
CA PRO A 179 26.98 -11.49 -4.49
C PRO A 179 25.63 -10.84 -4.86
N VAL A 180 25.33 -9.69 -4.25
CA VAL A 180 24.12 -8.92 -4.52
C VAL A 180 24.47 -7.47 -4.83
N LYS A 181 23.90 -6.95 -5.92
CA LYS A 181 23.90 -5.53 -6.25
C LYS A 181 22.78 -4.85 -5.50
N GLU A 182 23.15 -3.86 -4.70
CA GLU A 182 22.20 -3.13 -3.86
C GLU A 182 21.28 -2.26 -4.73
N MET A 183 20.00 -2.27 -4.40
CA MET A 183 18.99 -1.37 -4.96
C MET A 183 18.46 -0.45 -3.88
N ASP A 184 18.25 0.81 -4.26
CA ASP A 184 17.41 1.75 -3.54
C ASP A 184 15.95 1.58 -3.95
N VAL A 185 15.04 2.04 -3.07
CA VAL A 185 13.60 1.97 -3.29
C VAL A 185 13.05 3.37 -3.39
N TYR A 186 12.27 3.63 -4.44
CA TYR A 186 11.74 4.95 -4.77
C TYR A 186 10.24 4.84 -5.00
N GLN A 187 9.46 5.45 -4.12
CA GLN A 187 8.02 5.53 -4.26
C GLN A 187 7.66 6.64 -5.24
N VAL A 188 6.87 6.32 -6.26
CA VAL A 188 6.35 7.29 -7.23
C VAL A 188 4.87 7.02 -7.45
N GLY A 189 4.10 8.03 -7.86
CA GLY A 189 2.72 7.81 -8.23
C GLY A 189 1.87 9.06 -8.20
N VAL A 190 0.58 8.84 -8.45
CA VAL A 190 -0.46 9.83 -8.26
C VAL A 190 -1.01 9.63 -6.86
N ASN A 191 -0.93 10.67 -6.02
CA ASN A 191 -1.21 10.61 -4.57
C ASN A 191 -0.24 9.73 -3.76
N ILE A 192 1.07 9.99 -3.88
CA ILE A 192 2.07 9.36 -2.99
C ILE A 192 1.75 9.71 -1.54
N VAL A 193 1.73 8.70 -0.68
CA VAL A 193 1.57 8.89 0.77
C VAL A 193 2.90 9.34 1.37
N CYS A 194 3.03 10.65 1.54
CA CYS A 194 4.05 11.28 2.37
C CYS A 194 3.39 11.70 3.69
N PHE A 195 3.62 10.98 4.80
CA PHE A 195 2.90 11.18 6.06
C PHE A 195 3.11 12.57 6.66
N SER A 196 4.29 13.17 6.46
CA SER A 196 4.60 14.53 6.90
C SER A 196 3.80 15.61 6.17
N LYS A 197 3.10 15.24 5.08
CA LYS A 197 2.39 16.15 4.18
C LYS A 197 0.87 15.97 4.20
N PHE A 198 0.31 15.16 5.09
CA PHE A 198 -1.16 14.99 5.15
C PHE A 198 -1.90 16.31 5.32
N ALA A 199 -1.44 17.18 6.21
CA ALA A 199 -2.02 18.50 6.41
C ALA A 199 -1.90 19.44 5.19
N GLN A 200 -1.12 19.07 4.17
CA GLN A 200 -0.90 19.83 2.94
C GLN A 200 -1.72 19.28 1.76
N ARG A 201 -2.51 18.21 1.99
CA ARG A 201 -3.34 17.59 0.95
C ARG A 201 -4.57 18.45 0.65
N GLY A 202 -5.05 18.33 -0.59
CA GLY A 202 -6.29 18.96 -1.02
C GLY A 202 -7.50 18.39 -0.27
N PRO A 203 -8.65 19.09 -0.29
CA PRO A 203 -9.89 18.61 0.34
C PRO A 203 -10.42 17.30 -0.30
N ASP A 204 -9.98 16.98 -1.51
CA ASP A 204 -10.30 15.79 -2.29
C ASP A 204 -9.32 14.63 -2.06
N GLN A 205 -8.41 14.76 -1.09
CA GLN A 205 -7.33 13.80 -0.86
C GLN A 205 -7.30 13.31 0.59
N THR A 206 -7.33 11.99 0.72
CA THR A 206 -7.26 11.25 1.99
C THR A 206 -6.11 10.25 1.93
N ASP A 207 -5.80 9.59 3.05
CA ASP A 207 -4.90 8.43 3.10
C ASP A 207 -5.33 7.28 2.18
N GLU A 208 -6.63 7.20 1.86
CA GLU A 208 -7.23 6.25 0.92
C GLU A 208 -7.10 6.66 -0.56
N GLY A 209 -6.68 7.90 -0.88
CA GLY A 209 -6.52 8.31 -2.28
C GLY A 209 -6.97 9.72 -2.63
N ILE A 210 -7.06 9.98 -3.94
CA ILE A 210 -7.80 11.12 -4.49
C ILE A 210 -9.24 10.66 -4.73
N GLU A 211 -10.22 11.46 -4.37
CA GLU A 211 -11.62 11.22 -4.68
C GLU A 211 -11.83 10.99 -6.19
N ILE A 212 -12.51 9.91 -6.54
CA ILE A 212 -12.88 9.57 -7.92
C ILE A 212 -14.38 9.78 -8.13
N ASN A 213 -14.69 10.51 -9.20
CA ASN A 213 -16.05 10.77 -9.64
C ASN A 213 -16.52 9.69 -10.62
N THR A 214 -17.84 9.53 -10.75
CA THR A 214 -18.46 8.64 -11.73
C THR A 214 -17.92 8.88 -13.16
N GLY A 215 -17.65 7.80 -13.87
CA GLY A 215 -17.12 7.80 -15.23
C GLY A 215 -15.60 7.57 -15.28
N VAL A 216 -15.03 7.71 -16.47
CA VAL A 216 -13.60 7.53 -16.69
C VAL A 216 -12.86 8.82 -16.36
N GLN A 217 -11.83 8.73 -15.54
CA GLN A 217 -10.98 9.87 -15.19
C GLN A 217 -9.51 9.54 -15.41
N VAL A 218 -8.75 10.57 -15.80
CA VAL A 218 -7.30 10.51 -15.94
C VAL A 218 -6.70 11.51 -14.98
N HIS A 219 -5.91 11.02 -14.03
CA HIS A 219 -5.16 11.83 -13.10
C HIS A 219 -3.68 11.80 -13.48
N LYS A 220 -3.03 12.95 -13.35
CA LYS A 220 -1.63 13.14 -13.70
C LYS A 220 -0.92 13.83 -12.54
N ALA A 221 0.28 13.38 -12.22
CA ALA A 221 1.13 14.02 -11.23
C ALA A 221 2.54 14.22 -11.82
N PRO A 222 3.08 15.45 -11.82
CA PRO A 222 4.46 15.68 -12.26
C PRO A 222 5.42 14.99 -11.30
N LEU A 223 6.51 14.46 -11.85
CA LEU A 223 7.54 13.76 -11.10
C LEU A 223 8.92 14.25 -11.51
N LYS A 224 9.75 14.52 -10.50
CA LYS A 224 11.18 14.79 -10.65
C LYS A 224 11.95 13.83 -9.75
N PHE A 225 12.88 13.07 -10.32
CA PHE A 225 13.74 12.20 -9.53
C PHE A 225 14.81 13.01 -8.79
N SER A 226 15.11 12.62 -7.56
CA SER A 226 16.16 13.20 -6.73
C SER A 226 17.54 12.58 -6.97
N MET A 227 17.60 11.49 -7.75
CA MET A 227 18.82 10.78 -8.12
C MET A 227 18.72 10.21 -9.54
N ASP A 228 19.87 10.01 -10.17
CA ASP A 228 19.95 9.20 -11.39
C ASP A 228 19.93 7.73 -10.99
N GLY A 229 19.24 6.90 -11.76
CA GLY A 229 19.10 5.49 -11.43
C GLY A 229 18.73 4.62 -12.61
N CYS A 230 18.89 3.31 -12.40
CA CYS A 230 18.46 2.29 -13.33
C CYS A 230 17.42 1.38 -12.68
N VAL A 231 16.17 1.55 -13.08
CA VAL A 231 15.03 0.78 -12.53
C VAL A 231 15.13 -0.66 -12.98
N LYS A 232 15.13 -1.60 -12.02
CA LYS A 232 15.24 -3.05 -12.25
C LYS A 232 13.93 -3.78 -12.02
N PHE A 233 13.10 -3.22 -11.15
CA PHE A 233 11.80 -3.76 -10.81
C PHE A 233 10.85 -2.62 -10.47
N ALA A 234 9.58 -2.71 -10.88
CA ALA A 234 8.55 -1.76 -10.47
C ALA A 234 7.37 -2.54 -9.93
N TYR A 235 7.11 -2.40 -8.64
CA TYR A 235 5.95 -3.01 -8.01
C TYR A 235 4.77 -2.06 -8.11
N PRO A 236 3.71 -2.41 -8.88
CA PRO A 236 2.52 -1.57 -8.99
C PRO A 236 1.65 -1.69 -7.74
N HIS A 237 0.97 -0.59 -7.41
CA HIS A 237 -0.06 -0.57 -6.38
C HIS A 237 -1.26 0.23 -6.91
N GLY A 238 -2.45 -0.26 -6.61
CA GLY A 238 -3.70 0.25 -7.13
C GLY A 238 -4.87 -0.05 -6.20
N HIS A 239 -5.87 0.83 -6.21
CA HIS A 239 -7.14 0.60 -5.52
C HIS A 239 -8.18 0.02 -6.48
N ASP A 240 -9.37 -0.28 -5.97
CA ASP A 240 -10.52 -0.61 -6.80
C ASP A 240 -10.75 0.46 -7.88
N GLU A 241 -11.32 0.02 -9.00
CA GLU A 241 -11.69 0.85 -10.15
C GLU A 241 -10.49 1.41 -10.94
N LEU A 242 -9.26 1.02 -10.58
CA LEU A 242 -8.06 1.32 -11.36
C LEU A 242 -8.10 0.59 -12.69
N LEU A 243 -7.95 1.34 -13.77
CA LEU A 243 -7.79 0.81 -15.12
C LEU A 243 -6.33 0.82 -15.57
N MET A 244 -5.52 1.76 -15.11
CA MET A 244 -4.11 1.84 -15.50
C MET A 244 -3.30 2.72 -14.56
N VAL A 245 -2.06 2.33 -14.28
CA VAL A 245 -1.03 3.20 -13.71
C VAL A 245 0.18 3.23 -14.65
N GLY A 246 0.80 4.39 -14.80
CA GLY A 246 1.85 4.62 -15.78
C GLY A 246 2.90 5.64 -15.35
N LEU A 247 4.08 5.52 -15.93
CA LEU A 247 5.19 6.47 -15.80
C LEU A 247 5.70 6.84 -17.19
N ASP A 248 5.66 8.12 -17.50
CA ASP A 248 6.19 8.70 -18.75
C ASP A 248 7.39 9.59 -18.48
N ASN A 249 8.37 9.55 -19.39
CA ASN A 249 9.41 10.55 -19.52
C ASN A 249 8.94 11.60 -20.53
N LEU A 250 8.63 12.80 -20.04
CA LEU A 250 8.14 13.90 -20.86
C LEU A 250 9.24 14.52 -21.72
N THR A 251 10.47 14.52 -21.22
CA THR A 251 11.64 15.06 -21.94
C THR A 251 11.93 14.25 -23.20
N THR A 252 11.95 12.92 -23.09
CA THR A 252 12.23 12.02 -24.23
C THR A 252 10.97 11.55 -24.96
N LYS A 253 9.78 11.93 -24.46
CA LYS A 253 8.46 11.51 -24.98
C LYS A 253 8.31 9.99 -25.03
N GLN A 254 8.79 9.32 -24.00
CA GLN A 254 8.79 7.87 -23.90
C GLN A 254 7.90 7.41 -22.75
N THR A 255 7.05 6.42 -23.02
CA THR A 255 6.40 5.65 -21.96
C THR A 255 7.36 4.62 -21.40
N LEU A 256 7.63 4.71 -20.10
CA LEU A 256 8.55 3.81 -19.40
C LEU A 256 7.82 2.64 -18.76
N LEU A 257 6.66 2.91 -18.14
CA LEU A 257 5.82 1.89 -17.51
C LEU A 257 4.35 2.11 -17.87
N ARG A 258 3.65 0.99 -18.07
CA ARG A 258 2.19 0.87 -18.12
C ARG A 258 1.79 -0.45 -17.50
N THR A 259 0.98 -0.37 -16.45
CA THR A 259 0.42 -1.55 -15.78
C THR A 259 -1.09 -1.40 -15.79
N VAL A 260 -1.77 -2.44 -16.26
CA VAL A 260 -3.24 -2.51 -16.37
C VAL A 260 -3.65 -3.68 -15.50
N PRO A 261 -4.37 -3.49 -14.37
CA PRO A 261 -4.79 -4.62 -13.55
C PRO A 261 -5.92 -5.41 -14.21
N ASP A 262 -6.10 -6.65 -13.75
CA ASP A 262 -7.36 -7.36 -13.95
C ASP A 262 -8.40 -6.81 -12.98
N VAL A 263 -9.57 -6.47 -13.51
CA VAL A 263 -10.70 -5.92 -12.76
C VAL A 263 -11.98 -6.70 -13.07
N ALA A 264 -12.84 -6.84 -12.07
CA ALA A 264 -14.19 -7.35 -12.25
C ALA A 264 -15.09 -6.31 -12.95
N LEU A 265 -16.28 -6.75 -13.39
CA LEU A 265 -17.22 -5.90 -14.14
C LEU A 265 -17.72 -4.68 -13.35
N ASP A 266 -17.73 -4.78 -12.03
CA ASP A 266 -18.10 -3.71 -11.10
C ASP A 266 -16.93 -2.82 -10.70
N GLY A 267 -15.75 -3.04 -11.30
CA GLY A 267 -14.53 -2.29 -11.02
C GLY A 267 -13.73 -2.82 -9.84
N THR A 268 -14.15 -3.89 -9.15
CA THR A 268 -13.30 -4.48 -8.10
C THR A 268 -11.97 -4.95 -8.67
N PHE A 269 -10.88 -4.52 -8.05
CA PHE A 269 -9.53 -4.92 -8.41
C PHE A 269 -9.33 -6.40 -8.06
N LEU A 270 -8.71 -7.15 -8.98
CA LEU A 270 -8.42 -8.56 -8.77
C LEU A 270 -6.93 -8.80 -8.56
N GLU A 271 -6.10 -8.43 -9.54
CA GLU A 271 -4.65 -8.55 -9.46
C GLU A 271 -3.91 -7.78 -10.55
N PHE A 272 -2.63 -7.52 -10.28
CA PHE A 272 -1.66 -7.33 -11.34
C PHE A 272 -1.07 -8.67 -11.72
N GLN A 273 -1.27 -9.08 -12.96
CA GLN A 273 -0.71 -10.32 -13.48
C GLN A 273 0.83 -10.24 -13.48
N PRO A 274 1.55 -11.34 -13.27
CA PRO A 274 3.02 -11.33 -13.20
C PRO A 274 3.71 -10.69 -14.41
N HIS A 275 3.10 -10.80 -15.60
CA HIS A 275 3.65 -10.22 -16.83
C HIS A 275 3.47 -8.69 -16.94
N GLN A 276 2.63 -8.10 -16.09
CA GLN A 276 2.39 -6.66 -16.00
C GLN A 276 3.34 -5.99 -14.99
N VAL A 277 3.95 -6.77 -14.10
CA VAL A 277 4.93 -6.28 -13.13
C VAL A 277 6.30 -6.20 -13.79
N TYR A 278 6.85 -4.99 -13.90
CA TYR A 278 8.14 -4.78 -14.56
C TYR A 278 9.28 -5.45 -13.80
N LYS A 279 10.09 -6.23 -14.53
CA LYS A 279 11.28 -6.91 -14.02
C LYS A 279 12.32 -7.07 -15.13
N ASP A 280 13.44 -6.39 -15.03
CA ASP A 280 14.56 -6.54 -15.97
C ASP A 280 15.91 -6.26 -15.30
N SER A 281 16.86 -7.17 -15.49
CA SER A 281 18.25 -6.98 -15.05
C SER A 281 18.97 -5.86 -15.79
N GLN A 282 18.60 -5.56 -17.04
CA GLN A 282 19.14 -4.42 -17.80
C GLN A 282 18.52 -3.12 -17.32
N GLY A 283 17.21 -3.12 -17.08
CA GLY A 283 16.51 -1.98 -16.52
C GLY A 283 16.24 -0.87 -17.53
N PHE A 284 15.60 0.20 -17.08
CA PHE A 284 15.50 1.47 -17.83
C PHE A 284 16.05 2.63 -16.99
N PRO A 285 16.65 3.65 -17.64
CA PRO A 285 17.24 4.77 -16.94
C PRO A 285 16.17 5.80 -16.51
N VAL A 286 16.40 6.39 -15.35
CA VAL A 286 15.77 7.63 -14.90
C VAL A 286 16.86 8.62 -14.50
N THR A 287 16.64 9.91 -14.73
CA THR A 287 17.65 10.95 -14.48
C THR A 287 17.02 12.15 -13.77
N LYS A 288 17.84 12.90 -13.04
CA LYS A 288 17.44 14.19 -12.45
C LYS A 288 17.23 15.27 -13.52
N ALA A 289 17.80 15.10 -14.72
CA ALA A 289 17.72 16.09 -15.78
C ALA A 289 16.33 16.10 -16.43
N ASP A 290 15.74 14.92 -16.61
CA ASP A 290 14.47 14.75 -17.30
C ASP A 290 13.25 15.07 -16.41
N ASP A 291 12.14 15.41 -17.05
CA ASP A 291 10.84 15.60 -16.42
C ASP A 291 9.96 14.39 -16.69
N TYR A 292 9.23 13.95 -15.67
CA TYR A 292 8.40 12.76 -15.72
C TYR A 292 6.96 13.08 -15.32
N GLU A 293 6.05 12.20 -15.71
CA GLU A 293 4.65 12.25 -15.30
C GLU A 293 4.19 10.87 -14.87
N MET A 294 3.59 10.81 -13.69
CA MET A 294 2.79 9.68 -13.25
C MET A 294 1.38 9.85 -13.80
N VAL A 295 0.84 8.78 -14.38
CA VAL A 295 -0.50 8.75 -14.95
C VAL A 295 -1.29 7.64 -14.26
N MET A 296 -2.53 7.95 -13.93
CA MET A 296 -3.46 7.02 -13.32
C MET A 296 -4.82 7.17 -14.00
N VAL A 297 -5.44 6.06 -14.38
CA VAL A 297 -6.76 6.03 -15.01
C VAL A 297 -7.69 5.20 -14.16
N HIS A 298 -8.84 5.77 -13.81
CA HIS A 298 -9.89 5.09 -13.08
C HIS A 298 -11.20 5.08 -13.86
N HIS A 299 -12.09 4.17 -13.49
CA HIS A 299 -13.48 4.19 -13.93
C HIS A 299 -14.43 3.84 -12.78
N HIS A 300 -15.03 4.87 -12.19
CA HIS A 300 -16.08 4.68 -11.19
C HIS A 300 -17.42 4.44 -11.90
N PRO A 301 -18.09 3.29 -11.71
CA PRO A 301 -19.33 2.99 -12.42
C PRO A 301 -20.42 4.04 -12.19
N LEU A 302 -21.11 4.46 -13.25
CA LEU A 302 -22.12 5.54 -13.19
C LEU A 302 -23.27 5.27 -12.21
N GLN A 303 -23.55 3.99 -11.94
CA GLN A 303 -24.59 3.55 -11.02
C GLN A 303 -24.18 3.55 -9.54
N LYS A 304 -22.87 3.60 -9.24
CA LYS A 304 -22.38 3.76 -7.86
C LYS A 304 -22.45 5.24 -7.49
N GLN A 305 -22.89 5.49 -6.26
CA GLN A 305 -23.06 6.86 -5.73
C GLN A 305 -22.20 7.08 -4.48
N GLU A 306 -21.58 6.01 -3.99
CA GLU A 306 -20.64 6.03 -2.87
C GLU A 306 -19.36 6.74 -3.31
N ALA A 307 -18.90 7.68 -2.49
CA ALA A 307 -17.59 8.28 -2.68
C ALA A 307 -16.52 7.19 -2.65
N GLN A 308 -15.61 7.25 -3.63
CA GLN A 308 -14.49 6.31 -3.74
C GLN A 308 -13.19 7.09 -3.86
N HIS A 309 -12.10 6.49 -3.40
CA HIS A 309 -10.77 7.09 -3.49
C HIS A 309 -9.82 6.17 -4.25
N GLY A 310 -9.04 6.77 -5.15
CA GLY A 310 -8.14 6.07 -6.03
C GLY A 310 -6.67 6.39 -5.73
N MET A 311 -5.83 5.36 -5.83
CA MET A 311 -4.37 5.47 -5.78
C MET A 311 -3.73 4.65 -6.90
N GLY A 312 -2.61 5.16 -7.40
CA GLY A 312 -1.88 4.57 -8.51
C GLY A 312 -0.40 4.87 -8.36
N ASN A 313 0.32 3.90 -7.80
CA ASN A 313 1.71 4.08 -7.39
C ASN A 313 2.61 2.97 -7.93
N TYR A 314 3.91 3.23 -7.97
CA TYR A 314 4.96 2.22 -8.07
C TYR A 314 5.94 2.34 -6.91
N LEU A 315 6.39 1.21 -6.38
CA LEU A 315 7.69 1.11 -5.72
C LEU A 315 8.72 0.69 -6.77
N LEU A 316 9.58 1.63 -7.15
CA LEU A 316 10.68 1.41 -8.07
C LEU A 316 11.90 0.93 -7.30
N TYR A 317 12.42 -0.24 -7.66
CA TYR A 317 13.67 -0.77 -7.12
C TYR A 317 14.76 -0.52 -8.17
N MET A 318 15.73 0.31 -7.85
CA MET A 318 16.71 0.78 -8.82
C MET A 318 18.12 0.81 -8.25
N THR A 319 19.11 0.56 -9.11
CA THR A 319 20.51 0.81 -8.74
C THR A 319 20.85 2.28 -8.98
N PRO A 320 21.67 2.92 -8.13
CA PRO A 320 22.16 4.26 -8.38
C PRO A 320 22.94 4.38 -9.70
N GLY A 321 22.76 5.49 -10.40
CA GLY A 321 23.49 5.81 -11.63
C GLY A 321 22.95 5.12 -12.89
N ALA A 322 23.82 4.98 -13.89
CA ALA A 322 23.43 4.55 -15.23
C ALA A 322 23.07 3.06 -15.31
N CYS A 323 22.16 2.72 -16.24
CA CYS A 323 21.92 1.33 -16.61
C CYS A 323 23.16 0.69 -17.27
N PRO A 324 23.34 -0.64 -17.12
CA PRO A 324 24.33 -1.37 -17.88
C PRO A 324 24.14 -1.12 -19.38
N THR A 325 25.21 -0.76 -20.09
CA THR A 325 25.20 -0.73 -21.55
C THR A 325 25.07 -2.15 -22.07
N LYS A 326 24.08 -2.38 -22.93
CA LYS A 326 23.92 -3.66 -23.62
C LYS A 326 25.21 -3.93 -24.39
N ALA A 327 25.96 -4.97 -24.03
CA ALA A 327 27.09 -5.39 -24.84
C ALA A 327 26.59 -5.65 -26.26
N ALA A 328 27.24 -5.05 -27.27
CA ALA A 328 26.91 -5.32 -28.65
C ALA A 328 26.94 -6.84 -28.87
N ALA A 329 25.85 -7.40 -29.42
CA ALA A 329 25.84 -8.81 -29.80
C ALA A 329 27.05 -9.05 -30.72
N PRO A 330 27.87 -10.10 -30.48
CA PRO A 330 28.95 -10.41 -31.38
C PRO A 330 28.36 -10.61 -32.77
N ILE A 331 28.87 -9.85 -33.73
CA ILE A 331 28.49 -9.98 -35.14
C ILE A 331 28.75 -11.43 -35.52
N ALA A 332 27.68 -12.15 -35.88
CA ALA A 332 27.80 -13.49 -36.41
C ALA A 332 28.68 -13.43 -37.65
N LYS A 333 29.86 -14.04 -37.58
CA LYS A 333 30.68 -14.29 -38.76
C LYS A 333 30.00 -15.41 -39.53
N TYR A 334 29.37 -15.07 -40.65
CA TYR A 334 29.02 -16.02 -41.70
C TYR A 334 30.27 -16.49 -42.42
#